data_AF-H1YF76-F1
#
_entry.id   AF-H1YF76-F1
#
_cell.length_a   1.000
_cell.length_b   1.000
_cell.length_c   1.000
_cell.angle_alpha   90.00
_cell.angle_beta   90.00
_cell.angle_gamma   90.00
#
_symmetry.space_group_name_H-M   'P 1'
#
loop_
_entity.id
_entity.type
_entity.pdbx_description
1 polymer ?
#
loop_
_entity_poly.entity_id
_entity_poly.type
_entity_poly.pdbx_seq_one_letter_code
_entity_poly.pdbx_strand_id
1 'polypeptide(L)'
;MKSYTIKKTAGISIEQLYDDLSHGGRIVSYGYCVSIIAMTYRLMSSPHFIRPDEKISKYRMGYNLRSLILGWWGLPWGPIYTIDMIKINAKTGGGIDVTEDLLIKIQQQYSGSNTKEILSQDLTVNYNQYELIN
;
A
#
# COMPACT_ATOMS: atom_id res chain seq x y z
N MET A 1 1.01 17.27 -2.32
CA MET A 1 1.21 15.97 -1.63
C MET A 1 -0.15 15.44 -1.22
N LYS A 2 -0.42 14.14 -1.36
CA LYS A 2 -1.68 13.53 -0.89
C LYS A 2 -1.45 12.87 0.47
N SER A 3 -2.43 12.99 1.36
CA SER A 3 -2.44 12.28 2.64
C SER A 3 -2.98 10.87 2.41
N TYR A 4 -2.24 9.87 2.88
CA TYR A 4 -2.65 8.47 2.84
C TYR A 4 -2.77 7.91 4.24
N THR A 5 -3.86 7.19 4.47
CA THR A 5 -4.08 6.45 5.70
C THR A 5 -3.44 5.07 5.56
N ILE A 6 -2.48 4.75 6.43
CA ILE A 6 -1.83 3.45 6.53
C ILE A 6 -2.79 2.53 7.25
N LYS A 7 -3.43 1.64 6.49
CA LYS A 7 -4.44 0.73 7.03
C LYS A 7 -3.81 -0.24 8.03
N LYS A 8 -4.62 -0.65 9.00
CA LYS A 8 -4.26 -1.66 10.03
C LYS A 8 -3.25 -1.16 11.07
N THR A 9 -3.21 0.14 11.29
CA THR A 9 -2.38 0.76 12.33
C THR A 9 -3.21 1.23 13.52
N ALA A 10 -4.54 1.28 13.39
CA ALA A 10 -5.43 1.44 14.54
C ALA A 10 -5.28 0.26 15.52
N GLY A 11 -5.26 0.58 16.82
CA GLY A 11 -5.15 -0.41 17.89
C GLY A 11 -3.73 -0.87 18.22
N ILE A 12 -2.70 -0.30 17.60
CA ILE A 12 -1.28 -0.48 17.99
C ILE A 12 -0.67 0.87 18.39
N SER A 13 0.45 0.82 19.12
CA SER A 13 1.25 2.01 19.41
C SER A 13 2.31 2.23 18.34
N ILE A 14 2.91 3.43 18.31
CA ILE A 14 4.03 3.74 17.40
C ILE A 14 5.26 2.88 17.73
N GLU A 15 5.50 2.62 19.02
CA GLU A 15 6.58 1.73 19.46
C GLU A 15 6.36 0.30 18.95
N GLN A 16 5.13 -0.22 19.06
CA GLN A 16 4.79 -1.54 18.55
C GLN A 16 4.89 -1.61 17.02
N LEU A 17 4.51 -0.55 16.32
CA LEU A 17 4.71 -0.47 14.86
C LEU A 17 6.19 -0.60 14.50
N TYR A 18 7.08 0.13 15.19
CA TYR A 18 8.53 0.03 14.93
C TYR A 18 9.09 -1.34 15.28
N ASP A 19 8.64 -1.93 16.39
CA ASP A 19 9.02 -3.27 16.80
C ASP A 19 8.63 -4.30 15.73
N ASP A 20 7.37 -4.30 15.30
CA ASP A 20 6.88 -5.18 14.24
C ASP A 20 7.64 -4.99 12.92
N LEU A 21 7.94 -3.74 12.52
CA LEU A 21 8.73 -3.46 11.31
C LEU A 21 10.17 -4.00 11.43
N SER A 22 10.78 -3.89 12.62
CA SER A 22 12.11 -4.46 12.87
C SER A 22 12.15 -5.99 12.83
N HIS A 23 11.02 -6.63 13.17
CA HIS A 23 10.82 -8.08 13.10
C HIS A 23 10.39 -8.58 11.72
N GLY A 24 10.46 -7.74 10.67
CA GLY A 24 10.15 -8.12 9.29
C GLY A 24 8.73 -7.78 8.83
N GLY A 25 7.98 -7.03 9.63
CA GLY A 25 6.75 -6.37 9.20
C GLY A 25 7.02 -5.37 8.08
N ARG A 26 6.01 -5.09 7.26
CA ARG A 26 6.16 -4.25 6.06
C ARG A 26 4.96 -3.35 5.88
N ILE A 27 5.18 -2.21 5.24
CA ILE A 27 4.12 -1.34 4.74
C ILE A 27 4.08 -1.47 3.23
N VAL A 28 2.98 -2.00 2.69
CA VAL A 28 2.89 -2.40 1.27
C VAL A 28 1.70 -1.72 0.60
N SER A 29 1.93 -1.21 -0.61
CA SER A 29 0.89 -0.67 -1.49
C SER A 29 0.66 -1.58 -2.70
N TYR A 30 -0.59 -1.70 -3.14
CA TYR A 30 -0.98 -2.61 -4.22
C TYR A 30 -1.53 -1.81 -5.41
N GLY A 31 -1.05 -2.14 -6.60
CA GLY A 31 -1.53 -1.56 -7.85
C GLY A 31 -2.85 -2.19 -8.29
N TYR A 32 -3.72 -1.40 -8.91
CA TYR A 32 -4.91 -1.91 -9.60
C TYR A 32 -5.31 -1.06 -10.79
N CYS A 33 -6.02 -1.69 -11.74
CA CYS A 33 -6.52 -1.02 -12.93
C CYS A 33 -8.03 -0.86 -12.89
N VAL A 34 -8.48 0.28 -13.39
CA VAL A 34 -9.89 0.56 -13.67
C VAL A 34 -9.98 1.17 -15.06
N SER A 35 -10.73 0.54 -15.95
CA SER A 35 -11.03 1.06 -17.28
C SER A 35 -12.44 1.63 -17.32
N ILE A 36 -12.57 2.79 -17.94
CA ILE A 36 -13.85 3.44 -18.24
C ILE A 36 -13.88 3.66 -19.75
N ILE A 37 -14.65 2.82 -20.45
CA ILE A 37 -14.83 2.87 -21.91
C ILE A 37 -13.48 2.78 -22.64
N ALA A 38 -12.91 3.92 -23.05
CA ALA A 38 -11.65 3.98 -23.80
C ALA A 38 -10.43 4.37 -22.95
N MET A 39 -10.64 4.75 -21.68
CA MET A 39 -9.57 5.20 -20.79
C MET A 39 -9.27 4.14 -19.73
N THR A 40 -7.99 3.90 -19.46
CA THR A 40 -7.56 3.01 -18.37
C THR A 40 -6.71 3.78 -17.38
N TYR A 41 -7.08 3.68 -16.11
CA TYR A 41 -6.36 4.29 -15.00
C TYR A 41 -5.57 3.23 -14.24
N ARG A 42 -4.29 3.53 -13.97
CA ARG A 42 -3.43 2.77 -13.05
C ARG A 42 -3.47 3.47 -11.71
N LEU A 43 -3.93 2.77 -10.68
CA LEU A 43 -4.15 3.31 -9.34
C LEU A 43 -3.35 2.51 -8.32
N MET A 44 -2.94 3.18 -7.24
CA MET A 44 -2.33 2.53 -6.09
C MET A 44 -3.33 2.52 -4.93
N SER A 45 -3.28 1.47 -4.13
CA SER A 45 -4.03 1.41 -2.87
C SER A 45 -3.41 2.35 -1.83
N SER A 46 -4.19 2.70 -0.82
CA SER A 46 -3.60 3.14 0.45
C SER A 46 -2.60 2.08 0.95
N PRO A 47 -1.50 2.48 1.59
CA PRO A 47 -0.55 1.52 2.17
C PRO A 47 -1.22 0.67 3.25
N HIS A 48 -0.85 -0.60 3.33
CA HIS A 48 -1.29 -1.52 4.37
C HIS A 48 -0.11 -1.90 5.24
N PHE A 49 -0.28 -1.78 6.54
CA PHE A 49 0.66 -2.37 7.48
C PHE A 49 0.41 -3.88 7.59
N ILE A 50 1.45 -4.66 7.31
CA ILE A 50 1.45 -6.12 7.35
C ILE A 50 2.39 -6.55 8.46
N ARG A 51 1.84 -7.28 9.43
CA ARG A 51 2.61 -7.80 10.57
C ARG A 51 3.58 -8.92 10.12
N PRO A 52 4.66 -9.18 10.88
CA PRO A 52 5.64 -10.21 10.55
C PRO A 52 5.05 -11.60 10.27
N ASP A 53 3.98 -11.96 10.99
CA ASP A 53 3.32 -13.26 10.94
C ASP A 53 2.22 -13.34 9.87
N GLU A 54 1.95 -12.24 9.17
CA GLU A 54 0.82 -12.13 8.27
C GLU A 54 1.16 -12.41 6.81
N LYS A 55 0.27 -13.17 6.15
CA LYS A 55 0.43 -13.52 4.73
C LYS A 55 0.12 -12.34 3.81
N ILE A 56 1.16 -11.74 3.23
CA ILE A 56 1.07 -10.67 2.22
C ILE A 56 0.17 -11.07 1.03
N SER A 57 0.16 -12.36 0.66
CA SER A 57 -0.60 -12.89 -0.48
C SER A 57 -2.12 -12.70 -0.37
N LYS A 58 -2.66 -12.60 0.86
CA LYS A 58 -4.10 -12.37 1.10
C LYS A 58 -4.55 -11.03 0.50
N TYR A 59 -3.72 -10.01 0.58
CA TYR A 59 -4.05 -8.65 0.17
C TYR A 59 -3.98 -8.46 -1.33
N ARG A 60 -2.92 -8.97 -1.98
CA ARG A 60 -2.74 -8.82 -3.43
C ARG A 60 -3.87 -9.45 -4.25
N MET A 61 -4.45 -10.55 -3.78
CA MET A 61 -5.48 -11.27 -4.53
C MET A 61 -6.71 -10.39 -4.78
N GLY A 62 -7.12 -9.59 -3.80
CA GLY A 62 -8.23 -8.66 -3.95
C GLY A 62 -7.94 -7.55 -4.98
N TYR A 63 -6.71 -7.04 -5.04
CA TYR A 63 -6.32 -6.03 -6.03
C TYR A 63 -6.17 -6.60 -7.43
N ASN A 64 -5.61 -7.80 -7.57
CA ASN A 64 -5.51 -8.50 -8.85
C ASN A 64 -6.89 -8.82 -9.41
N LEU A 65 -7.82 -9.30 -8.58
CA LEU A 65 -9.19 -9.57 -8.99
C LEU A 65 -9.90 -8.29 -9.47
N ARG A 66 -9.71 -7.17 -8.75
CA ARG A 66 -10.22 -5.85 -9.21
C ARG A 66 -9.66 -5.48 -10.58
N SER A 67 -8.36 -5.62 -10.81
CA SER A 67 -7.74 -5.33 -12.10
C SER A 67 -8.28 -6.23 -13.22
N LEU A 68 -8.47 -7.52 -12.97
CA LEU A 68 -9.00 -8.45 -13.97
C LEU A 68 -10.45 -8.13 -14.35
N ILE A 69 -11.27 -7.76 -13.37
CA ILE A 69 -12.70 -7.45 -13.59
C ILE A 69 -12.88 -6.06 -14.20
N LEU A 70 -12.11 -5.06 -13.75
CA LEU A 70 -12.35 -3.66 -14.09
C LEU A 70 -11.38 -3.10 -15.13
N GLY A 71 -10.19 -3.68 -15.27
CA GLY A 71 -9.12 -3.15 -16.12
C GLY A 71 -9.11 -3.66 -17.56
N TRP A 72 -9.93 -4.66 -17.92
CA TRP A 72 -9.90 -5.22 -19.28
C TRP A 72 -10.71 -4.41 -20.30
N TRP A 73 -11.64 -3.57 -19.85
CA TRP A 73 -12.62 -2.92 -20.74
C TRP A 73 -12.04 -1.81 -21.63
N GLY A 74 -10.84 -1.29 -21.32
CA GLY A 74 -10.20 -0.23 -22.10
C GLY A 74 -9.36 -0.76 -23.25
N LEU A 75 -9.93 -1.15 -24.38
CA LEU A 75 -9.15 -1.68 -25.50
C LEU A 75 -8.26 -0.60 -26.17
N PRO A 76 -6.98 -0.87 -26.51
CA PRO A 76 -6.17 -2.05 -26.18
C PRO A 76 -5.39 -1.95 -24.85
N TRP A 77 -5.31 -0.76 -24.25
CA TRP A 77 -4.40 -0.45 -23.13
C TRP A 77 -4.75 -1.13 -21.79
N GLY A 78 -6.03 -1.41 -21.58
CA GLY A 78 -6.60 -2.05 -20.41
C GLY A 78 -5.96 -3.40 -20.09
N PRO A 79 -6.00 -4.39 -21.00
CA PRO A 79 -5.32 -5.67 -20.80
C PRO A 79 -3.82 -5.52 -20.49
N ILE A 80 -3.12 -4.62 -21.20
CA ILE A 80 -1.68 -4.37 -21.01
C ILE A 80 -1.42 -3.88 -19.58
N TYR A 81 -2.10 -2.82 -19.16
CA TYR A 81 -1.92 -2.24 -17.83
C TYR A 81 -2.40 -3.17 -16.71
N THR A 82 -3.44 -3.96 -16.96
CA THR A 82 -3.92 -4.97 -16.02
C THR A 82 -2.83 -6.01 -15.73
N ILE A 83 -2.17 -6.52 -16.78
CA ILE A 83 -1.05 -7.45 -16.65
C ILE A 83 0.12 -6.78 -15.90
N ASP A 84 0.43 -5.52 -16.21
CA ASP A 84 1.51 -4.79 -15.53
C ASP A 84 1.24 -4.61 -14.03
N MET A 85 0.01 -4.26 -13.63
CA MET A 85 -0.35 -4.15 -12.20
C MET A 85 -0.30 -5.50 -11.49
N ILE A 86 -0.73 -6.59 -12.14
CA ILE A 86 -0.63 -7.94 -11.57
C ILE A 86 0.84 -8.32 -11.38
N LYS A 87 1.72 -8.01 -12.35
CA LYS A 87 3.17 -8.24 -12.24
C LYS A 87 3.78 -7.44 -11.10
N ILE A 88 3.43 -6.16 -10.96
CA ILE A 88 3.88 -5.31 -9.84
C ILE A 88 3.44 -5.91 -8.49
N ASN A 89 2.19 -6.34 -8.38
CA ASN A 89 1.68 -7.02 -7.18
C ASN A 89 2.26 -8.42 -6.95
N ALA A 90 2.89 -9.03 -7.95
CA ALA A 90 3.59 -10.29 -7.81
C ALA A 90 5.06 -10.09 -7.40
N LYS A 91 5.65 -8.94 -7.75
CA LYS A 91 7.02 -8.57 -7.42
C LYS A 91 7.16 -8.28 -5.91
N THR A 92 8.39 -8.35 -5.39
CA THR A 92 8.79 -7.88 -4.04
C THR A 92 7.88 -8.35 -2.90
N GLY A 93 7.50 -9.63 -2.89
CA GLY A 93 6.75 -10.23 -1.77
C GLY A 93 5.24 -10.02 -1.81
N GLY A 94 4.70 -9.31 -2.81
CA GLY A 94 3.25 -9.22 -3.02
C GLY A 94 2.72 -7.82 -3.31
N GLY A 95 3.56 -6.84 -3.61
CA GLY A 95 3.17 -5.45 -3.78
C GLY A 95 4.42 -4.56 -3.75
N ILE A 96 4.20 -3.25 -3.76
CA ILE A 96 5.29 -2.28 -3.64
C ILE A 96 5.54 -2.02 -2.16
N ASP A 97 6.74 -2.39 -1.71
CA ASP A 97 7.21 -2.13 -0.34
C ASP A 97 7.55 -0.64 -0.23
N VAL A 98 6.83 0.06 0.64
CA VAL A 98 6.98 1.50 0.91
C VAL A 98 7.41 1.75 2.35
N THR A 99 7.96 0.73 3.01
CA THR A 99 8.31 0.77 4.43
C THR A 99 9.34 1.87 4.70
N GLU A 100 10.43 1.93 3.95
CA GLU A 100 11.51 2.91 4.17
C GLU A 100 11.02 4.36 4.02
N ASP A 101 10.31 4.64 2.91
CA ASP A 101 9.75 5.97 2.61
C ASP A 101 8.81 6.47 3.70
N LEU A 102 7.94 5.58 4.20
CA LEU A 102 6.95 5.93 5.21
C LEU A 102 7.54 5.95 6.61
N LEU A 103 8.53 5.10 6.90
CA LEU A 103 9.19 5.04 8.21
C LEU A 103 9.83 6.38 8.54
N ILE A 104 10.55 6.98 7.59
CA ILE A 104 11.18 8.31 7.77
C ILE A 104 10.12 9.37 8.12
N LYS A 105 8.97 9.32 7.43
CA LYS A 105 7.89 10.29 7.62
C LYS A 105 7.16 10.10 8.95
N ILE A 106 6.91 8.84 9.34
CA ILE A 106 6.31 8.51 10.64
C ILE A 106 7.26 8.95 11.77
N GLN A 107 8.56 8.66 11.65
CA GLN A 107 9.55 9.11 12.63
C GLN A 107 9.56 10.62 12.79
N GLN A 108 9.58 11.37 11.68
CA GLN A 108 9.50 12.83 11.71
C GLN A 108 8.20 13.34 12.35
N GLN A 109 7.06 12.72 12.03
CA GLN A 109 5.76 13.14 12.53
C GLN A 109 5.54 12.86 14.02
N TYR A 110 6.16 11.78 14.54
CA TYR A 110 6.00 11.34 15.93
C TYR A 110 7.23 11.63 16.82
N SER A 111 8.22 12.37 16.30
CA SER A 111 9.38 12.81 17.07
C SER A 111 8.95 13.70 18.26
N GLY A 112 9.05 13.17 19.48
CA GLY A 112 8.65 13.86 20.72
C GLY A 112 7.23 13.57 21.22
N SER A 113 6.51 12.64 20.58
CA SER A 113 5.20 12.17 21.05
C SER A 113 5.31 10.97 22.01
N ASN A 114 4.25 10.70 22.78
CA ASN A 114 4.20 9.48 23.61
C ASN A 114 3.94 8.26 22.72
N THR A 115 5.02 7.61 22.27
CA THR A 115 4.97 6.48 21.33
C THR A 115 4.29 5.22 21.88
N LYS A 116 3.99 5.18 23.19
CA LYS A 116 3.29 4.09 23.86
C LYS A 116 1.77 4.21 23.79
N GLU A 117 1.24 5.38 23.42
CA GLU A 117 -0.19 5.57 23.29
C GLU A 117 -0.75 4.74 22.12
N ILE A 118 -1.87 4.06 22.38
CA ILE A 118 -2.54 3.25 21.37
C ILE A 118 -3.28 4.17 20.40
N LEU A 119 -3.05 3.95 19.11
CA LEU A 119 -3.69 4.73 18.06
C LEU A 119 -5.19 4.40 17.97
N SER A 120 -6.04 5.39 18.25
CA SER A 120 -7.50 5.27 18.13
C SER A 120 -7.98 5.17 16.66
N GLN A 121 -7.15 5.60 15.71
CA GLN A 121 -7.42 5.58 14.28
C GLN A 121 -6.16 5.22 13.49
N ASP A 122 -6.34 4.80 12.25
CA ASP A 122 -5.21 4.51 11.36
C ASP A 122 -4.34 5.77 11.13
N LEU A 123 -3.03 5.56 11.08
CA LEU A 123 -2.01 6.59 10.84
C LEU A 123 -2.22 7.25 9.50
N THR A 124 -2.16 8.58 9.46
CA THR A 124 -2.21 9.34 8.22
C THR A 124 -0.87 10.01 7.98
N VAL A 125 -0.29 9.75 6.80
CA VAL A 125 1.04 10.22 6.40
C VAL A 125 0.95 10.86 5.02
N ASN A 126 1.68 11.97 4.82
CA ASN A 126 1.74 12.66 3.54
C ASN A 126 2.77 12.00 2.61
N TYR A 127 2.30 11.36 1.53
CA TYR A 127 3.15 10.60 0.62
C TYR A 127 2.79 10.85 -0.86
N ASN A 128 3.73 10.61 -1.77
CA ASN A 128 3.52 10.78 -3.21
C ASN A 128 3.51 9.43 -3.93
N GLN A 129 2.31 8.95 -4.31
CA GLN A 129 2.17 7.65 -4.97
C GLN A 129 2.78 7.58 -6.37
N TYR A 130 3.06 8.72 -7.03
CA TYR A 130 3.51 8.73 -8.42
C TYR A 130 4.96 8.22 -8.59
N GLU A 131 5.75 8.23 -7.52
CA GLU A 131 7.10 7.66 -7.50
C GLU A 131 7.10 6.14 -7.64
N LEU A 132 5.97 5.48 -7.34
CA LEU A 132 5.85 4.02 -7.34
C LEU A 132 5.49 3.40 -8.69
N ILE A 133 5.07 4.23 -9.64
CA ILE A 133 4.50 3.79 -10.93
C ILE A 133 5.49 4.04 -12.09
N ASN A 134 6.59 4.77 -11.83
CA ASN A 134 7.65 5.12 -12.77
C ASN A 134 8.75 4.05 -12.83
#